data_AF-A0A7W0W941-F1
#
_entry.id   AF-A0A7W0W941-F1
#
_cell.length_a   1.000
_cell.length_b   1.000
_cell.length_c   1.000
_cell.angle_alpha   90.00
_cell.angle_beta   90.00
_cell.angle_gamma   90.00
#
_symmetry.space_group_name_H-M   'P 1'
#
loop_
_entity.id
_entity.type
_entity.pdbx_description
1 polymer ?
#
loop_
_entity_poly.entity_id
_entity_poly.type
_entity_poly.pdbx_seq_one_letter_code
_entity_poly.pdbx_strand_id
1 'polypeptide(L)' 'MIQIKEPFFILDKDGNQVAAVVDIESYNTLLDAVEDLNDIAAAESVERGKALPFDDAVIEIERMVAERERNAA' A
#
# COMPACT_ATOMS: atom_id res chain seq x y z
N MET A 1 -5.13 9.30 15.56
CA MET A 1 -5.41 7.92 16.00
C MET A 1 -6.61 7.45 15.22
N ILE A 2 -6.47 6.31 14.52
CA ILE A 2 -7.58 5.69 13.81
C ILE A 2 -8.56 5.17 14.87
N GLN A 3 -9.84 5.48 14.71
CA GLN A 3 -10.88 5.05 15.63
C GLN A 3 -11.90 4.23 14.84
N ILE A 4 -11.98 2.94 15.16
CA ILE A 4 -12.97 2.02 14.60
C ILE A 4 -13.90 1.53 15.71
N LYS A 5 -15.12 1.12 15.33
CA LYS A 5 -16.02 0.47 16.30
C LYS A 5 -15.49 -0.92 16.64
N GLU A 6 -15.89 -1.44 17.80
CA GLU A 6 -15.50 -2.80 18.21
C GLU A 6 -16.03 -3.84 17.20
N PRO A 7 -15.16 -4.72 16.66
CA PRO A 7 -15.58 -5.76 15.74
C PRO A 7 -16.27 -6.92 16.47
N PHE A 8 -17.17 -7.60 15.75
CA PHE A 8 -17.65 -8.93 16.15
C PHE A 8 -16.76 -10.00 15.52
N PHE A 9 -16.39 -11.02 16.29
CA PHE A 9 -15.56 -12.10 15.77
C PHE A 9 -16.36 -13.36 15.45
N ILE A 10 -16.08 -13.96 14.30
CA ILE A 10 -16.55 -15.30 13.94
C ILE A 10 -15.47 -16.29 14.39
N LEU A 11 -15.89 -17.29 15.17
CA LEU A 11 -15.02 -18.34 15.67
C LEU A 11 -15.22 -19.64 14.87
N ASP A 12 -14.16 -20.42 14.71
CA ASP A 12 -14.26 -21.80 14.25
C ASP A 12 -14.77 -22.75 15.36
N LYS A 13 -14.86 -24.04 15.02
CA LYS A 13 -15.29 -25.10 15.95
C LYS A 13 -14.35 -25.30 17.15
N ASP A 14 -13.10 -24.89 17.04
CA ASP A 14 -12.06 -25.02 18.05
C ASP A 14 -11.93 -23.74 18.89
N GLY A 15 -12.74 -22.71 18.59
CA GLY A 15 -12.79 -21.42 19.28
C GLY A 15 -11.81 -20.38 18.74
N ASN A 16 -11.13 -20.64 17.63
CA ASN A 16 -10.18 -19.69 17.05
C ASN A 16 -10.93 -18.63 16.24
N GLN A 17 -10.50 -17.36 16.37
CA GLN A 17 -11.03 -16.27 15.54
C GLN A 17 -10.61 -16.46 14.08
N VAL A 18 -11.58 -16.60 13.19
CA VAL A 18 -11.34 -16.79 11.75
C VAL A 18 -11.80 -15.63 10.89
N ALA A 19 -12.67 -14.76 11.41
CA ALA A 19 -13.06 -13.53 10.75
C ALA A 19 -13.48 -12.45 11.76
N ALA A 20 -13.37 -11.19 11.34
CA ALA A 20 -13.91 -10.04 12.03
C ALA A 20 -14.98 -9.39 11.16
N VAL A 21 -16.15 -9.13 11.74
CA VAL A 21 -17.25 -8.39 11.16
C VAL A 21 -17.18 -6.97 11.71
N VAL A 22 -17.04 -6.02 10.81
CA VAL A 22 -16.99 -4.58 11.09
C VAL A 22 -18.10 -3.89 10.32
N ASP A 23 -18.53 -2.72 10.80
CA ASP A 23 -19.37 -1.86 9.98
C ASP A 23 -18.59 -1.27 8.80
N ILE A 24 -19.32 -0.86 7.78
CA ILE A 24 -18.72 -0.37 6.53
C ILE A 24 -17.88 0.90 6.74
N GLU A 25 -18.25 1.75 7.69
CA GLU A 25 -17.52 2.99 8.00
C GLU A 25 -16.14 2.68 8.59
N SER A 26 -16.09 1.73 9.53
CA SER A 26 -14.86 1.25 10.15
C SER A 26 -13.98 0.52 9.15
N TYR A 27 -14.57 -0.26 8.24
CA TYR A 27 -13.84 -0.92 7.16
C TYR A 27 -13.17 0.10 6.23
N ASN A 28 -13.91 1.12 5.77
CA ASN A 28 -13.34 2.16 4.91
C ASN A 28 -12.24 2.95 5.63
N THR A 29 -12.45 3.29 6.91
CA THR A 29 -11.43 3.98 7.72
C THR A 29 -10.13 3.16 7.81
N LEU A 30 -10.23 1.83 7.90
CA LEU A 30 -9.05 0.96 7.90
C LEU A 30 -8.36 0.92 6.54
N LEU A 31 -9.11 0.94 5.44
CA LEU A 31 -8.54 0.99 4.10
C LEU A 31 -7.76 2.29 3.88
N ASP A 32 -8.37 3.44 4.17
CA ASP A 32 -7.74 4.76 4.04
C ASP A 32 -6.44 4.82 4.86
N ALA A 33 -6.47 4.31 6.09
CA ALA A 33 -5.29 4.23 6.94
C ALA A 33 -4.16 3.36 6.39
N VAL A 34 -4.49 2.25 5.69
CA VAL A 34 -3.50 1.38 5.06
C VAL A 34 -2.89 2.08 3.85
N GLU A 35 -3.67 2.82 3.09
CA GLU A 35 -3.16 3.65 1.98
C GLU A 35 -2.19 4.71 2.47
N ASP A 36 -2.57 5.47 3.51
CA ASP A 36 -1.68 6.46 4.14
C ASP A 36 -0.36 5.85 4.62
N LEU A 37 -0.41 4.65 5.24
CA LEU A 37 0.79 3.95 5.69
C LEU A 37 1.67 3.49 4.52
N ASN A 38 1.07 3.05 3.42
CA ASN A 38 1.81 2.66 2.23
C ASN A 38 2.52 3.86 1.59
N ASP A 39 1.88 5.03 1.57
CA ASP A 39 2.48 6.27 1.07
C ASP A 39 3.70 6.68 1.90
N ILE A 40 3.58 6.59 3.23
CA ILE A 40 4.71 6.85 4.14
C ILE A 40 5.83 5.83 3.90
N ALA A 41 5.50 4.54 3.80
CA ALA A 41 6.49 3.49 3.55
C ALA A 41 7.19 3.66 2.19
N ALA A 42 6.47 4.11 1.16
CA ALA A 42 7.02 4.44 -0.14
C ALA A 42 7.98 5.64 -0.05
N ALA A 43 7.59 6.70 0.65
CA ALA A 43 8.45 7.87 0.86
C ALA A 43 9.75 7.50 1.61
N GLU A 44 9.66 6.70 2.68
CA GLU A 44 10.85 6.20 3.39
C GLU A 44 11.71 5.28 2.50
N SER A 45 11.09 4.51 1.61
CA SER A 45 11.81 3.65 0.67
C SER A 45 12.58 4.47 -0.37
N VAL A 46 12.04 5.63 -0.78
CA VAL A 46 12.76 6.60 -1.63
C VAL A 46 13.90 7.25 -0.86
N GLU A 47 13.72 7.56 0.42
CA GLU A 47 14.77 8.16 1.25
C GLU A 47 15.91 7.16 1.56
N ARG A 48 15.61 5.86 1.64
CA ARG A 48 16.61 4.77 1.76
C ARG A 48 17.19 4.33 0.41
N GLY A 49 16.51 4.64 -0.69
CA GLY A 49 17.02 4.55 -2.05
C GLY A 49 17.88 5.78 -2.38
N LYS A 50 18.78 5.68 -3.37
CA LYS A 50 19.41 6.89 -3.92
C LYS A 50 18.29 7.75 -4.52
N ALA A 51 17.91 8.83 -3.84
CA ALA A 51 17.15 9.89 -4.46
C ALA A 51 17.94 10.40 -5.67
N LEU A 52 17.43 10.13 -6.88
CA LEU A 52 17.97 10.70 -8.11
C LEU A 52 17.41 12.12 -8.26
N PRO A 53 18.24 13.10 -8.64
CA PRO A 53 17.76 14.40 -9.11
C PRO A 53 16.67 14.22 -10.17
N PHE A 54 15.70 15.15 -10.22
CA PHE A 54 14.56 15.07 -11.12
C PHE A 54 14.97 14.83 -12.58
N ASP A 55 15.98 15.55 -13.06
CA ASP A 55 16.48 15.41 -14.42
C ASP A 55 17.04 14.01 -14.70
N ASP A 56 17.75 13.41 -13.75
CA ASP A 56 18.28 12.05 -13.87
C ASP A 56 17.16 10.99 -13.81
N ALA A 57 16.11 11.24 -13.02
CA ALA A 57 14.95 10.36 -12.94
C ALA A 57 14.15 10.34 -14.26
N VAL A 58 14.01 11.50 -14.92
CA VAL A 58 13.35 11.60 -16.24
C VAL A 58 14.11 10.77 -17.28
N ILE A 59 15.44 10.92 -17.33
CA ILE A 59 16.30 10.15 -18.26
C ILE A 59 16.14 8.65 -18.04
N GLU A 60 16.12 8.20 -16.78
CA GLU A 60 15.99 6.77 -16.47
C GLU A 60 14.61 6.22 -16.82
N ILE A 61 13.53 6.98 -16.58
CA ILE A 61 12.16 6.60 -16.97
C ILE A 61 12.05 6.48 -18.49
N GLU A 62 12.55 7.46 -19.25
CA GLU A 62 12.54 7.42 -20.72
C GLU A 62 13.32 6.21 -21.26
N ARG A 63 14.47 5.89 -20.65
CA ARG A 63 15.28 4.72 -20.99
C ARG A 63 14.51 3.41 -20.77
N MET A 64 13.85 3.27 -19.62
CA MET A 64 13.05 2.08 -19.27
C MET A 64 11.86 1.88 -20.22
N VAL A 65 11.17 2.97 -20.58
CA VAL A 65 10.05 2.92 -21.55
C VAL A 65 10.54 2.46 -22.92
N ALA A 66 11.64 3.04 -23.42
CA ALA A 66 12.21 2.67 -24.70
C ALA A 66 12.76 1.22 -24.74
N GLU A 67 13.23 0.68 -23.63
CA GLU A 67 13.60 -0.75 -23.51
C GLU A 67 12.38 -1.67 -23.53
N ARG A 68 11.28 -1.29 -22.86
CA ARG A 68 10.03 -2.06 -22.90
C ARG A 68 9.42 -2.13 -24.30
N GLU A 69 9.41 -1.02 -25.03
CA GLU A 69 8.89 -0.98 -26.40
C GLU A 69 9.74 -1.82 -27.36
N ARG A 70 11.07 -1.84 -27.17
CA ARG A 70 11.99 -2.68 -27.96
C ARG A 70 11.83 -4.17 -27.67
N ASN A 71 11.49 -4.54 -26.45
CA ASN A 71 11.30 -5.95 -26.07
C ASN A 71 9.88 -6.46 -26.42
N ALA A 72 8.95 -5.57 -26.75
CA ALA A 72 7.58 -5.90 -27.17
C ALA A 72 7.40 -5.99 -28.70
N ALA A 73 8.44 -5.66 -29.48
CA ALA A 73 8.49 -5.71 -30.95
C ALA A 73 9.31 -6.92 -31.43
#